data_AF-A0A4Q2J9X9-F1
#
_entry.id   AF-A0A4Q2J9X9-F1
#
_cell.length_a   1.000
_cell.length_b   1.000
_cell.length_c   1.000
_cell.angle_alpha   90.00
_cell.angle_beta   90.00
_cell.angle_gamma   90.00
#
_symmetry.space_group_name_H-M   'P 1'
#
loop_
_entity.id
_entity.type
_entity.pdbx_description
1 polymer ?
#
loop_
_entity_poly.entity_id
_entity_poly.type
_entity_poly.pdbx_seq_one_letter_code
_entity_poly.pdbx_strand_id
1 'polypeptide(L)'
;MSAPLRVLHAIRSDGFSGVEQFVLRLARTQSADGHAVHVIGGDPPRMRPSLHEAGVAHTPAARTIEVLRAVRDLAGDVDVVNTHMTAADVGTVAALATRRRARRPVVVATCH
;
A
#
# COMPACT_ATOMS: atom_id res chain seq x y z
N MET A 1 -22.70 1.61 -9.21
CA MET A 1 -21.44 1.10 -8.61
C MET A 1 -20.31 1.96 -9.15
N SER A 2 -19.41 2.45 -8.29
CA SER A 2 -18.25 3.23 -8.75
C SER A 2 -17.30 2.31 -9.55
N ALA A 3 -16.53 2.87 -10.48
CA ALA A 3 -15.54 2.10 -11.23
C ALA A 3 -14.49 1.47 -10.29
N PRO A 4 -13.96 0.27 -10.61
CA PRO A 4 -12.87 -0.34 -9.86
C PRO A 4 -11.66 0.59 -9.71
N LEU A 5 -11.14 0.72 -8.49
CA LEU A 5 -9.94 1.51 -8.20
C LEU A 5 -8.70 0.62 -8.15
N ARG A 6 -7.55 1.22 -8.46
CA ARG A 6 -6.22 0.67 -8.22
C ARG A 6 -5.64 1.28 -6.94
N VAL A 7 -5.52 0.48 -5.89
CA VAL A 7 -5.19 0.92 -4.53
C VAL A 7 -3.85 0.37 -4.09
N LEU A 8 -2.95 1.25 -3.65
CA LEU A 8 -1.68 0.90 -3.04
C LEU A 8 -1.74 1.17 -1.54
N HIS A 9 -1.70 0.12 -0.72
CA HIS A 9 -1.46 0.27 0.71
C HIS A 9 0.03 0.34 0.98
N ALA A 10 0.48 1.36 1.70
CA ALA A 10 1.87 1.49 2.12
C ALA A 10 1.98 1.49 3.64
N ILE A 11 2.66 0.48 4.18
CA ILE A 11 3.02 0.36 5.58
C ILE A 11 4.53 0.30 5.66
N ARG A 12 5.12 0.94 6.67
CA ARG A 12 6.52 0.73 7.04
C ARG A 12 6.52 -0.11 8.32
N SER A 13 6.56 -1.42 8.17
CA SER A 13 6.65 -2.34 9.30
C SER A 13 7.32 -3.66 8.91
N ASP A 14 8.04 -4.24 9.86
CA ASP A 14 8.62 -5.58 9.85
C ASP A 14 8.04 -6.48 10.97
N GLY A 15 7.02 -5.99 11.68
CA GLY A 15 6.22 -6.77 12.63
C GLY A 15 4.89 -7.27 12.05
N PHE A 16 4.12 -7.99 12.87
CA PHE A 16 2.70 -8.25 12.61
C PHE A 16 1.87 -7.72 13.78
N SER A 17 1.75 -6.39 13.82
CA SER A 17 0.99 -5.65 14.81
C SER A 17 -0.46 -5.41 14.36
N GLY A 18 -1.18 -4.50 15.02
CA GLY A 18 -2.56 -4.17 14.70
C GLY A 18 -2.74 -3.58 13.29
N VAL A 19 -1.77 -2.81 12.79
CA VAL A 19 -1.85 -2.15 11.47
C VAL A 19 -1.81 -3.16 10.34
N GLU A 20 -0.94 -4.17 10.43
CA GLU A 20 -0.78 -5.22 9.40
C GLU A 20 -2.02 -6.10 9.34
N GLN A 21 -2.62 -6.43 10.49
CA GLN A 21 -3.89 -7.14 10.56
C GLN A 21 -5.03 -6.33 9.96
N PHE A 22 -5.07 -5.03 10.23
CA PHE A 22 -6.05 -4.13 9.65
C PHE A 22 -5.90 -4.04 8.13
N VAL A 23 -4.70 -3.75 7.63
CA VAL A 23 -4.44 -3.63 6.19
C VAL A 23 -4.66 -4.95 5.47
N LEU A 24 -4.27 -6.08 6.06
CA LEU A 24 -4.55 -7.40 5.50
C LEU A 24 -6.06 -7.61 5.31
N ARG A 25 -6.87 -7.28 6.32
CA ARG A 25 -8.33 -7.41 6.24
C ARG A 25 -8.89 -6.46 5.19
N LEU A 26 -8.49 -5.19 5.22
CA LEU A 26 -8.97 -4.16 4.31
C LEU A 26 -8.66 -4.49 2.84
N ALA A 27 -7.41 -4.88 2.55
CA ALA A 27 -6.98 -5.22 1.21
C ALA A 27 -7.75 -6.41 0.64
N ARG A 28 -8.04 -7.43 1.48
CA ARG A 28 -8.87 -8.57 1.08
C ARG A 28 -10.30 -8.16 0.78
N THR A 29 -10.91 -7.34 1.63
CA THR A 29 -12.27 -6.82 1.39
C THR A 29 -12.33 -6.01 0.11
N GLN A 30 -11.39 -5.10 -0.11
CA GLN A 30 -11.35 -4.28 -1.33
C GLN A 30 -11.14 -5.11 -2.60
N SER A 31 -10.30 -6.15 -2.54
CA SER A 31 -10.14 -7.11 -3.64
C SER A 31 -11.45 -7.85 -3.93
N ALA A 32 -12.15 -8.32 -2.89
CA ALA A 32 -13.45 -8.97 -3.03
C ALA A 32 -14.53 -8.03 -3.61
N ASP A 33 -14.43 -6.73 -3.35
CA ASP A 33 -15.28 -5.69 -3.93
C ASP A 33 -14.89 -5.33 -5.39
N GLY A 34 -13.87 -6.00 -5.95
CA GLY A 34 -13.44 -5.87 -7.34
C GLY A 34 -12.36 -4.82 -7.59
N HIS A 35 -11.74 -4.25 -6.55
CA HIS A 35 -10.62 -3.32 -6.69
C HIS A 35 -9.30 -4.06 -6.94
N ALA A 36 -8.38 -3.42 -7.68
CA ALA A 36 -7.02 -3.92 -7.83
C ALA A 36 -6.17 -3.41 -6.67
N VAL A 37 -5.69 -4.31 -5.82
CA VAL A 37 -4.99 -3.92 -4.58
C VAL A 37 -3.55 -4.43 -4.59
N HIS A 38 -2.64 -3.58 -4.12
CA HIS A 38 -1.25 -3.93 -3.84
C HIS A 38 -0.89 -3.47 -2.42
N VAL A 39 -0.20 -4.30 -1.65
CA VAL A 39 0.28 -3.98 -0.31
C VAL A 39 1.81 -3.89 -0.29
N ILE A 40 2.34 -2.79 0.24
CA ILE A 40 3.76 -2.59 0.56
C ILE A 40 3.94 -2.70 2.08
N GLY A 41 4.93 -3.49 2.51
CA GLY A 41 5.32 -3.61 3.91
C GLY A 41 4.66 -4.77 4.67
N GLY A 42 4.96 -4.84 5.97
CA GLY A 42 4.47 -5.85 6.90
C GLY A 42 5.23 -7.18 6.83
N ASP A 43 4.95 -8.08 7.78
CA ASP A 43 5.61 -9.38 7.93
C ASP A 43 5.27 -10.37 6.79
N PRO A 44 6.20 -10.69 5.86
CA PRO A 44 5.86 -11.46 4.67
C PRO A 44 5.39 -12.90 4.94
N PRO A 45 6.00 -13.69 5.85
CA PRO A 45 5.49 -14.99 6.26
C PRO A 45 4.01 -14.99 6.68
N ARG A 46 3.53 -13.92 7.33
CA ARG A 46 2.15 -13.84 7.84
C ARG A 46 1.17 -13.21 6.85
N MET A 47 1.61 -12.24 6.06
CA MET A 47 0.73 -11.52 5.13
C MET A 47 0.61 -12.20 3.77
N ARG A 48 1.73 -12.64 3.19
CA ARG A 48 1.77 -13.07 1.78
C ARG A 48 0.81 -14.21 1.43
N PRO A 49 0.65 -15.28 2.25
CA PRO A 49 -0.29 -16.37 1.92
C PRO A 49 -1.72 -15.87 1.77
N SER A 50 -2.19 -15.10 2.75
CA SER A 50 -3.56 -14.57 2.79
C SER A 50 -3.82 -13.51 1.71
N LEU A 51 -2.82 -12.68 1.37
CA LEU A 51 -2.94 -11.72 0.29
C LEU A 51 -2.98 -12.41 -1.08
N HIS A 52 -2.12 -13.40 -1.29
CA HIS A 52 -2.08 -14.18 -2.52
C HIS A 52 -3.39 -14.94 -2.77
N GLU A 53 -3.96 -15.58 -1.74
CA GLU A 53 -5.28 -16.23 -1.83
C GLU A 53 -6.37 -15.25 -2.28
N ALA A 54 -6.28 -13.99 -1.87
CA ALA A 54 -7.22 -12.94 -2.25
C ALA A 54 -6.86 -12.20 -3.56
N GLY A 55 -5.85 -12.66 -4.31
CA GLY A 55 -5.39 -12.01 -5.55
C GLY A 55 -4.71 -10.65 -5.35
N VAL A 56 -4.27 -10.34 -4.13
CA VAL A 56 -3.62 -9.07 -3.77
C VAL A 56 -2.11 -9.19 -3.92
N ALA A 57 -1.51 -8.29 -4.69
CA ALA A 57 -0.06 -8.23 -4.85
C ALA A 57 0.63 -7.71 -3.57
N HIS A 58 1.85 -8.19 -3.29
CA HIS A 58 2.58 -7.85 -2.06
C HIS A 58 4.06 -7.57 -2.34
N THR A 59 4.57 -6.46 -1.80
CA THR A 59 6.00 -6.10 -1.80
C THR A 59 6.47 -5.88 -0.36
N PRO A 60 7.45 -6.63 0.17
CA PRO A 60 7.95 -6.41 1.52
C PRO A 60 8.69 -5.07 1.63
N ALA A 61 8.55 -4.40 2.77
CA ALA A 61 9.28 -3.17 3.10
C ALA A 61 9.35 -2.98 4.62
N ALA A 62 10.54 -3.14 5.18
CA ALA A 62 10.84 -2.94 6.60
C ALA A 62 11.33 -1.50 6.88
N ARG A 63 11.92 -0.85 5.87
CA ARG A 63 12.56 0.46 5.99
C ARG A 63 11.85 1.51 5.14
N THR A 64 11.87 2.77 5.59
CA THR A 64 11.26 3.90 4.87
C THR A 64 11.80 4.05 3.44
N ILE A 65 13.09 3.76 3.20
CA ILE A 65 13.68 3.81 1.86
C ILE A 65 13.13 2.71 0.93
N GLU A 66 12.72 1.57 1.48
CA GLU A 66 12.11 0.48 0.72
C GLU A 66 10.68 0.85 0.34
N VAL A 67 9.92 1.46 1.25
CA VAL A 67 8.61 2.04 0.95
C VAL A 67 8.73 3.08 -0.16
N LEU A 68 9.69 4.01 -0.04
CA LEU A 68 9.93 5.03 -1.07
C LEU A 68 10.19 4.41 -2.44
N ARG A 69 11.06 3.40 -2.53
CA ARG A 69 11.39 2.72 -3.80
C ARG A 69 10.15 2.03 -4.38
N ALA A 70 9.49 1.21 -3.57
CA ALA A 70 8.29 0.48 -4.00
C ALA A 70 7.16 1.42 -4.45
N VAL A 71 6.89 2.50 -3.72
CA VAL A 71 5.91 3.51 -4.13
C VAL A 71 6.34 4.19 -5.42
N ARG A 72 7.61 4.57 -5.58
CA ARG A 72 8.10 5.23 -6.80
C ARG A 72 7.87 4.36 -8.04
N ASP A 73 8.10 3.06 -7.91
CA ASP A 73 7.98 2.10 -9.00
C ASP A 73 6.51 1.84 -9.35
N LEU A 74 5.64 1.73 -8.35
CA LEU A 74 4.23 1.35 -8.51
C LEU A 74 3.27 2.53 -8.71
N ALA A 75 3.63 3.74 -8.29
CA ALA A 75 2.73 4.91 -8.28
C ALA A 75 2.24 5.36 -9.66
N GLY A 76 2.86 4.89 -10.75
CA GLY A 76 2.38 5.17 -12.11
C GLY A 76 1.08 4.43 -12.44
N ASP A 77 0.85 3.32 -11.72
CA ASP A 77 -0.19 2.35 -12.03
C ASP A 77 -1.21 2.21 -10.90
N VAL A 78 -1.41 3.26 -10.10
CA VAL A 78 -2.45 3.29 -9.07
C VAL A 78 -3.18 4.62 -9.06
N ASP A 79 -4.41 4.61 -8.55
CA ASP A 79 -5.27 5.79 -8.42
C ASP A 79 -5.17 6.38 -7.01
N VAL A 80 -4.99 5.52 -6.02
CA VAL A 80 -4.90 5.87 -4.59
C VAL A 80 -3.68 5.23 -3.96
N VAL A 81 -2.93 5.99 -3.18
CA VAL A 81 -1.95 5.48 -2.20
C VAL A 81 -2.50 5.74 -0.81
N ASN A 82 -2.86 4.68 -0.10
CA ASN A 82 -3.31 4.73 1.29
C ASN A 82 -2.14 4.39 2.22
N THR A 83 -1.69 5.37 2.98
CA THR A 83 -0.53 5.24 3.86
C THR A 83 -0.95 4.99 5.30
N HIS A 84 -0.19 4.11 5.96
CA HIS A 84 -0.39 3.73 7.35
C HIS A 84 0.94 3.94 8.08
N MET A 85 0.91 4.77 9.13
CA MET A 85 2.07 5.21 9.94
C MET A 85 2.93 6.31 9.30
N THR A 86 3.46 7.21 10.14
CA THR A 86 4.27 8.38 9.74
C THR A 86 5.45 8.01 8.85
N ALA A 87 6.10 6.88 9.10
CA ALA A 87 7.24 6.45 8.29
C ALA A 87 6.84 6.10 6.84
N ALA A 88 5.64 5.53 6.63
CA ALA A 88 5.11 5.27 5.29
C ALA A 88 4.65 6.57 4.60
N ASP A 89 4.10 7.53 5.36
CA ASP A 89 3.75 8.87 4.86
C ASP A 89 4.98 9.56 4.27
N VAL A 90 6.06 9.62 5.05
CA VAL A 90 7.34 10.23 4.63
C VAL A 90 7.90 9.55 3.38
N GLY A 91 7.92 8.21 3.35
CA GLY A 91 8.38 7.44 2.20
C GLY A 91 7.57 7.74 0.94
N THR A 92 6.24 7.82 1.08
CA THR A 92 5.31 8.10 -0.01
C THR A 92 5.44 9.52 -0.54
N VAL A 93 5.48 10.52 0.34
CA VAL A 93 5.65 11.93 -0.07
C VAL A 93 6.98 12.11 -0.80
N ALA A 94 8.08 11.53 -0.29
CA ALA A 94 9.38 11.58 -0.94
C ALA A 94 9.40 10.85 -2.30
N ALA A 95 8.70 9.72 -2.42
CA ALA A 95 8.58 8.99 -3.69
C ALA A 95 7.85 9.81 -4.77
N LEU A 96 6.88 10.62 -4.37
CA LEU A 96 6.03 11.40 -5.28
C LEU A 96 6.53 12.84 -5.52
N ALA A 97 7.55 13.31 -4.79
CA ALA A 97 8.02 14.69 -4.84
C ALA A 97 8.46 15.15 -6.25
N THR A 98 9.00 14.24 -7.07
CA THR A 98 9.45 14.53 -8.43
C THR A 98 8.46 14.13 -9.52
N ARG A 99 7.30 13.54 -9.15
CA ARG A 99 6.27 13.13 -10.11
C ARG A 99 5.47 14.33 -10.60
N ARG A 100 5.23 14.40 -11.92
CA ARG A 100 4.35 15.42 -12.51
C ARG A 100 2.94 15.33 -11.91
N ARG A 101 2.35 16.47 -11.55
CA ARG A 101 1.05 16.56 -10.86
C ARG A 101 -0.08 15.79 -11.57
N ALA A 102 -0.11 15.82 -12.90
CA ALA A 102 -1.11 15.11 -13.71
C ALA A 102 -1.03 13.57 -13.64
N ARG A 103 0.07 13.01 -13.11
CA ARG A 103 0.33 11.57 -13.00
C ARG A 103 0.53 11.12 -11.55
N ARG A 104 0.03 11.91 -10.58
CA ARG A 104 0.13 11.58 -9.16
C ARG A 104 -1.17 10.92 -8.69
N PRO A 105 -1.09 9.77 -8.01
CA PRO A 105 -2.26 9.22 -7.33
C PRO A 105 -2.71 10.14 -6.20
N VAL A 106 -3.98 9.99 -5.80
CA VAL A 106 -4.50 10.62 -4.58
C VAL A 106 -3.83 9.93 -3.39
N VAL A 107 -3.31 10.71 -2.44
CA VAL A 107 -2.70 10.19 -1.22
C VAL A 107 -3.68 10.36 -0.08
N VAL A 108 -3.97 9.27 0.62
CA VAL A 108 -4.83 9.25 1.82
C VAL A 108 -3.97 8.73 2.96
N ALA A 109 -3.74 9.55 3.99
CA ALA A 109 -3.06 9.12 5.20
C ALA A 109 -4.09 8.72 6.24
N THR A 110 -3.95 7.52 6.80
CA THR A 110 -4.87 7.00 7.82
C THR A 110 -4.14 6.77 9.14
N CYS A 111 -4.59 7.46 10.19
CA CYS A 111 -4.07 7.30 11.54
C CYS A 111 -4.61 6.02 12.19
N HIS A 112 -3.74 5.26 12.85
CA HIS A 112 -4.03 3.99 13.54
C HIS A 112 -3.44 4.02 14.94
#